data_AF-A0A8F1MBC3-F1
#
_entry.id   AF-A0A8F1MBC3-F1
#
_cell.length_a   1.000
_cell.length_b   1.000
_cell.length_c   1.000
_cell.angle_alpha   90.00
_cell.angle_beta   90.00
_cell.angle_gamma   90.00
#
_symmetry.space_group_name_H-M   'P 1'
#
loop_
_entity.id
_entity.type
_entity.pdbx_description
1 polymer ?
#
loop_
_entity_poly.entity_id
_entity_poly.type
_entity_poly.pdbx_seq_one_letter_code
_entity_poly.pdbx_strand_id
1 'polypeptide(L)'
;MARILAHEINHLPYDDDSSNLDIIEIDAASNNGVDDIRALREKAQVAPVSAPKKVYIIDEVHMLSKSAFNALLKTLEEPPEHVVFILATTDADKLPATILSRVQQFFFRPIPTEIMTRQLMNIAKKEGFAIEEDAAKLIAERSRGGFRDGISMLDQLSILATPDQPLTANMVTEYLGLSDATMLGNLLDSYPSDDNEKVLNIFQELENSGANSIIVSHQLLSIARNRLRKNPNLIGLVQQLIEVDRHPHPDLKLLTIFMNSNSQPTEKPVAPKKNIAQAATQKPAEKPTPIKSAEPAKPTEKPIEKEEKPAEPAKKPAAKPKKTDAPLELNWEKVIERAKEKSLGLASLLQKSQWSFDGEKLTIYAGSAFYKKKLDDAKNKPLISEIISEETAMDLEIDIIGEKKPPEDEKLAEIAELMGGGEEVKLEDI
;
A
#
# COMPACT_ATOMS: atom_id res chain seq x y z
N MET A 1 13.87 -15.89 16.70
CA MET A 1 15.10 -16.09 15.89
C MET A 1 16.14 -15.00 16.15
N ALA A 2 15.90 -13.73 15.82
CA ALA A 2 16.89 -12.66 15.97
C ALA A 2 17.51 -12.57 17.38
N ARG A 3 16.70 -12.64 18.44
CA ARG A 3 17.17 -12.72 19.84
C ARG A 3 18.14 -13.88 20.10
N ILE A 4 17.84 -15.08 19.60
CA ILE A 4 18.70 -16.27 19.79
C ILE A 4 20.07 -16.03 19.15
N LEU A 5 20.11 -15.48 17.93
CA LEU A 5 21.36 -15.11 17.26
C LEU A 5 22.14 -14.02 18.02
N ALA A 6 21.44 -13.04 18.60
CA ALA A 6 22.07 -12.00 19.42
C ALA A 6 22.70 -12.54 20.72
N HIS A 7 22.08 -13.55 21.35
CA HIS A 7 22.64 -14.23 22.53
C HIS A 7 23.84 -15.10 22.15
N GLU A 8 23.75 -15.87 21.05
CA GLU A 8 24.85 -16.70 20.53
C GLU A 8 26.10 -15.86 20.17
N ILE A 9 25.90 -14.72 19.50
CA ILE A 9 26.97 -13.74 19.16
C ILE A 9 27.71 -13.24 20.41
N ASN A 10 27.00 -13.13 21.53
CA ASN A 10 27.53 -12.66 22.81
C ASN A 10 27.91 -13.80 23.78
N HIS A 11 27.73 -15.05 23.36
CA HIS A 11 27.89 -16.26 24.19
C HIS A 11 27.10 -16.21 25.52
N LEU A 12 25.91 -15.60 25.48
CA LEU A 12 24.98 -15.50 26.60
C LEU A 12 24.02 -16.69 26.62
N PRO A 13 23.59 -17.17 27.81
CA PRO A 13 22.47 -18.10 27.90
C PRO A 13 21.20 -17.44 27.34
N TYR A 14 20.37 -18.20 26.63
CA TYR A 14 19.06 -17.76 26.20
C TYR A 14 18.01 -18.17 27.25
N ASP A 15 17.75 -17.28 28.21
CA ASP A 15 16.67 -17.41 29.19
C ASP A 15 15.68 -16.25 28.96
N ASP A 16 14.38 -16.52 28.81
CA ASP A 16 13.41 -15.49 28.37
C ASP A 16 13.24 -14.29 29.33
N ASP A 17 13.59 -14.45 30.62
CA ASP A 17 13.61 -13.36 31.62
C ASP A 17 14.85 -12.43 31.50
N SER A 18 15.87 -12.81 30.73
CA SER A 18 17.19 -12.16 30.72
C SER A 18 17.31 -10.95 29.78
N SER A 19 16.62 -9.86 30.12
CA SER A 19 16.76 -8.58 29.38
C SER A 19 18.18 -8.00 29.45
N ASN A 20 18.99 -8.26 28.42
CA ASN A 20 20.36 -7.76 28.33
C ASN A 20 20.40 -6.33 27.73
N LEU A 21 21.03 -5.39 28.43
CA LEU A 21 21.12 -3.97 28.03
C LEU A 21 21.85 -3.72 26.70
N ASP A 22 22.69 -4.66 26.27
CA ASP A 22 23.44 -4.61 25.02
C ASP A 22 22.72 -5.34 23.86
N ILE A 23 21.56 -5.96 24.10
CA ILE A 23 20.69 -6.52 23.05
C ILE A 23 19.44 -5.64 22.94
N ILE A 24 19.44 -4.75 21.95
CA ILE A 24 18.43 -3.70 21.77
C ILE A 24 17.51 -4.08 20.63
N GLU A 25 16.23 -4.28 20.92
CA GLU A 25 15.20 -4.63 19.94
C GLU A 25 14.32 -3.41 19.60
N ILE A 26 14.09 -3.19 18.31
CA ILE A 26 13.30 -2.09 17.77
C ILE A 26 12.36 -2.65 16.70
N ASP A 27 11.06 -2.46 16.89
CA ASP A 27 10.06 -2.62 15.83
C ASP A 27 10.09 -1.41 14.88
N ALA A 28 10.44 -1.63 13.61
CA ALA A 28 10.46 -0.58 12.62
C ALA A 28 9.06 -0.08 12.22
N ALA A 29 7.97 -0.81 12.49
CA ALA A 29 6.62 -0.33 12.22
C ALA A 29 6.26 0.86 13.14
N SER A 30 6.60 0.77 14.42
CA SER A 30 6.41 1.86 15.40
C SER A 30 7.56 2.88 15.43
N ASN A 31 8.78 2.52 15.03
CA ASN A 31 9.98 3.39 15.07
C ASN A 31 10.55 3.68 13.66
N ASN A 32 9.68 4.06 12.71
CA ASN A 32 10.07 4.30 11.31
C ASN A 32 10.74 5.66 11.04
N GLY A 33 10.92 6.50 12.05
CA GLY A 33 11.39 7.87 11.94
C GLY A 33 12.89 8.01 11.66
N VAL A 34 13.27 9.13 11.07
CA VAL A 34 14.68 9.49 10.83
C VAL A 34 15.42 9.70 12.15
N ASP A 35 14.73 10.33 13.10
CA ASP A 35 15.29 10.74 14.37
C ASP A 35 15.44 9.57 15.36
N ASP A 36 14.56 8.56 15.25
CA ASP A 36 14.69 7.27 15.95
C ASP A 36 15.99 6.57 15.53
N ILE A 37 16.26 6.50 14.22
CA ILE A 37 17.48 5.90 13.67
C ILE A 37 18.72 6.76 13.92
N ARG A 38 18.62 8.10 13.95
CA ARG A 38 19.72 8.99 14.40
C ARG A 38 20.08 8.72 15.86
N ALA A 39 19.09 8.67 16.75
CA ALA A 39 19.29 8.36 18.16
C ALA A 39 19.84 6.93 18.39
N LEU A 40 19.44 5.95 17.58
CA LEU A 40 20.07 4.63 17.53
C LEU A 40 21.54 4.73 17.11
N ARG A 41 21.86 5.46 16.04
CA ARG A 41 23.23 5.59 15.50
C ARG A 41 24.17 6.24 16.52
N GLU A 42 23.70 7.24 17.26
CA GLU A 42 24.44 7.86 18.35
C GLU A 42 24.68 6.88 19.51
N LYS A 43 23.63 6.18 19.97
CA LYS A 43 23.74 5.12 20.99
C LYS A 43 24.66 3.97 20.57
N ALA A 44 24.78 3.71 19.26
CA ALA A 44 25.65 2.69 18.69
C ALA A 44 27.14 3.08 18.66
N GLN A 45 27.50 4.36 18.86
CA GLN A 45 28.91 4.74 19.08
C GLN A 45 29.39 4.45 20.52
N VAL A 46 28.45 4.27 21.46
CA VAL A 46 28.76 3.98 22.86
C VAL A 46 29.00 2.48 23.02
N ALA A 47 30.17 2.12 23.55
CA ALA A 47 30.59 0.75 23.83
C ALA A 47 29.54 -0.08 24.63
N PRO A 48 29.62 -1.43 24.59
CA PRO A 48 28.74 -2.29 25.37
C PRO A 48 28.92 -2.07 26.89
N VAL A 49 27.87 -2.34 27.66
CA VAL A 49 27.85 -2.24 29.12
C VAL A 49 28.45 -3.48 29.78
N SER A 50 28.18 -4.67 29.21
CA SER A 50 28.59 -5.96 29.79
C SER A 50 28.80 -7.09 28.76
N ALA A 51 28.16 -7.02 27.59
CA ALA A 51 28.27 -8.06 26.56
C ALA A 51 29.48 -7.82 25.62
N PRO A 52 30.01 -8.87 24.94
CA PRO A 52 31.08 -8.71 23.96
C PRO A 52 30.75 -7.79 22.77
N LYS A 53 29.47 -7.72 22.37
CA LYS A 53 28.92 -6.90 21.29
C LYS A 53 27.58 -6.27 21.70
N LYS A 54 27.34 -5.07 21.18
CA LYS A 54 26.07 -4.37 21.22
C LYS A 54 25.26 -4.75 19.98
N VAL A 55 24.20 -5.52 20.16
CA VAL A 55 23.40 -6.08 19.06
C VAL A 55 22.10 -5.31 18.92
N TYR A 56 21.89 -4.70 17.75
CA TYR A 56 20.64 -4.04 17.39
C TYR A 56 19.81 -4.95 16.51
N ILE A 57 18.67 -5.41 17.03
CA ILE A 57 17.64 -6.13 16.29
C ILE A 57 16.64 -5.09 15.78
N ILE A 58 16.50 -4.98 14.46
CA ILE A 58 15.47 -4.15 13.83
C ILE A 58 14.49 -5.09 13.12
N ASP A 59 13.31 -5.27 13.70
CA ASP A 59 12.27 -6.13 13.14
C ASP A 59 11.36 -5.36 12.18
N GLU A 60 10.80 -6.07 11.20
CA GLU A 60 10.09 -5.55 10.03
C GLU A 60 10.73 -4.31 9.39
N VAL A 61 12.06 -4.32 9.22
CA VAL A 61 12.89 -3.17 8.77
C VAL A 61 12.39 -2.53 7.47
N HIS A 62 11.63 -3.25 6.64
CA HIS A 62 10.99 -2.71 5.43
C HIS A 62 9.97 -1.59 5.69
N MET A 63 9.54 -1.42 6.95
CA MET A 63 8.66 -0.36 7.42
C MET A 63 9.38 0.97 7.70
N LEU A 64 10.72 0.99 7.75
CA LEU A 64 11.49 2.23 7.92
C LEU A 64 11.22 3.23 6.78
N SER A 65 11.15 4.52 7.12
CA SER A 65 11.08 5.58 6.11
C SER A 65 12.37 5.64 5.26
N LYS A 66 12.27 6.11 4.00
CA LYS A 66 13.44 6.24 3.10
C LYS A 66 14.58 7.06 3.71
N SER A 67 14.23 8.11 4.46
CA SER A 67 15.18 8.96 5.17
C SER A 67 15.76 8.28 6.42
N ALA A 68 15.02 7.41 7.10
CA ALA A 68 15.55 6.54 8.15
C ALA A 68 16.56 5.51 7.60
N PHE A 69 16.25 4.87 6.46
CA PHE A 69 17.24 4.03 5.75
C PHE A 69 18.52 4.79 5.41
N ASN A 70 18.41 6.02 4.89
CA ASN A 70 19.58 6.85 4.59
C ASN A 70 20.39 7.22 5.85
N ALA A 71 19.74 7.46 7.00
CA ALA A 71 20.41 7.69 8.27
C ALA A 71 21.14 6.43 8.81
N LEU A 72 20.62 5.24 8.50
CA LEU A 72 21.23 3.96 8.87
C LEU A 72 22.46 3.61 8.01
N LEU A 73 22.45 3.96 6.71
CA LEU A 73 23.48 3.56 5.73
C LEU A 73 24.91 3.78 6.22
N LYS A 74 25.25 4.96 6.74
CA LYS A 74 26.61 5.26 7.21
C LYS A 74 27.08 4.30 8.33
N THR A 75 26.17 3.85 9.19
CA THR A 75 26.47 2.91 10.28
C THR A 75 26.52 1.45 9.80
N LEU A 76 26.00 1.14 8.62
CA LEU A 76 26.14 -0.16 7.95
C LEU A 76 27.37 -0.23 7.03
N GLU A 77 27.88 0.92 6.58
CA GLU A 77 29.15 1.04 5.85
C GLU A 77 30.35 0.99 6.79
N GLU A 78 30.30 1.76 7.88
CA GLU A 78 31.36 1.88 8.87
C GLU A 78 30.82 1.52 10.28
N PRO A 79 30.37 0.25 10.52
CA PRO A 79 29.92 -0.17 11.84
C PRO A 79 31.09 -0.16 12.83
N PRO A 80 30.94 0.41 14.05
CA PRO A 80 31.94 0.26 15.10
C PRO A 80 32.17 -1.22 15.42
N GLU A 81 33.42 -1.64 15.66
CA GLU A 81 33.77 -3.07 15.82
C GLU A 81 32.96 -3.82 16.90
N HIS A 82 32.41 -3.10 17.88
CA HIS A 82 31.60 -3.65 18.97
C HIS A 82 30.10 -3.73 18.64
N VAL A 83 29.65 -3.30 17.46
CA VAL A 83 28.23 -3.26 17.06
C VAL A 83 27.91 -4.38 16.07
N VAL A 84 26.73 -4.99 16.21
CA VAL A 84 26.15 -5.88 15.18
C VAL A 84 24.70 -5.48 14.91
N PHE A 85 24.32 -5.40 13.63
CA PHE A 85 22.94 -5.22 13.21
C PHE A 85 22.33 -6.53 12.74
N ILE A 86 21.16 -6.88 13.28
CA ILE A 86 20.32 -7.99 12.82
C ILE A 86 19.04 -7.36 12.27
N LEU A 87 18.91 -7.34 10.95
CA LEU A 87 17.73 -6.81 10.27
C LEU A 87 16.79 -7.97 9.91
N ALA A 88 15.52 -7.89 10.34
CA ALA A 88 14.48 -8.86 9.99
C ALA A 88 13.39 -8.19 9.15
N THR A 89 12.80 -8.97 8.23
CA THR A 89 11.72 -8.51 7.34
C THR A 89 10.92 -9.69 6.80
N THR A 90 9.61 -9.51 6.63
CA THR A 90 8.75 -10.39 5.84
C THR A 90 8.74 -10.04 4.34
N ASP A 91 9.28 -8.89 3.96
CA ASP A 91 9.34 -8.40 2.58
C ASP A 91 10.75 -7.86 2.27
N ALA A 92 11.48 -8.59 1.43
CA ALA A 92 12.85 -8.25 1.04
C ALA A 92 12.90 -7.24 -0.12
N ASP A 93 11.91 -7.25 -1.02
CA ASP A 93 11.91 -6.45 -2.25
C ASP A 93 11.64 -4.95 -1.98
N LYS A 94 11.02 -4.64 -0.83
CA LYS A 94 10.90 -3.26 -0.31
C LYS A 94 12.21 -2.64 0.17
N LEU A 95 13.25 -3.41 0.50
CA LEU A 95 14.50 -2.85 1.02
C LEU A 95 15.32 -2.17 -0.09
N PRO A 96 15.92 -0.99 0.16
CA PRO A 96 16.85 -0.39 -0.78
C PRO A 96 18.03 -1.32 -1.09
N ALA A 97 18.40 -1.43 -2.37
CA ALA A 97 19.55 -2.23 -2.82
C ALA A 97 20.88 -1.79 -2.16
N THR A 98 20.97 -0.54 -1.71
CA THR A 98 22.10 -0.03 -0.90
C THR A 98 22.20 -0.73 0.46
N ILE A 99 21.09 -1.06 1.12
CA ILE A 99 21.07 -1.86 2.35
C ILE A 99 21.40 -3.32 2.02
N LEU A 100 20.74 -3.91 1.02
CA LEU A 100 20.89 -5.32 0.64
C LEU A 100 22.32 -5.69 0.22
N SER A 101 23.11 -4.74 -0.27
CA SER A 101 24.52 -4.90 -0.63
C SER A 101 25.51 -4.76 0.55
N ARG A 102 25.05 -4.37 1.74
CA ARG A 102 25.86 -4.16 2.95
C ARG A 102 25.58 -5.19 4.05
N VAL A 103 24.72 -6.18 3.81
CA VAL A 103 24.29 -7.17 4.80
C VAL A 103 24.45 -8.61 4.29
N GLN A 104 24.83 -9.53 5.17
CA GLN A 104 24.73 -10.97 4.87
C GLN A 104 23.27 -11.39 4.97
N GLN A 105 22.69 -11.80 3.84
CA GLN A 105 21.30 -12.21 3.75
C GLN A 105 21.13 -13.68 4.14
N PHE A 106 20.08 -13.99 4.90
CA PHE A 106 19.71 -15.35 5.31
C PHE A 106 18.22 -15.61 5.02
N PHE A 107 17.93 -16.43 4.01
CA PHE A 107 16.57 -16.72 3.58
C PHE A 107 15.99 -17.92 4.34
N PHE A 108 15.16 -17.65 5.35
CA PHE A 108 14.36 -18.66 6.01
C PHE A 108 13.24 -19.16 5.08
N ARG A 109 12.92 -20.45 5.16
CA ARG A 109 11.88 -21.11 4.36
C ARG A 109 10.75 -21.60 5.28
N PRO A 110 9.50 -21.69 4.80
CA PRO A 110 8.42 -22.34 5.54
C PRO A 110 8.82 -23.75 5.98
N ILE A 111 8.46 -24.10 7.22
CA ILE A 111 8.86 -25.34 7.86
C ILE A 111 8.07 -26.51 7.24
N PRO A 112 8.73 -27.62 6.82
CA PRO A 112 8.05 -28.83 6.36
C PRO A 112 7.10 -29.40 7.42
N THR A 113 5.91 -29.84 6.99
CA THR A 113 4.86 -30.37 7.87
C THR A 113 5.40 -31.44 8.82
N GLU A 114 6.22 -32.36 8.34
CA GLU A 114 6.76 -33.49 9.09
C GLU A 114 7.73 -33.07 10.22
N ILE A 115 8.40 -31.92 10.04
CA ILE A 115 9.27 -31.32 11.07
C ILE A 115 8.40 -30.59 12.10
N MET A 116 7.37 -29.88 11.64
CA MET A 116 6.41 -29.20 12.51
C MET A 116 5.64 -30.21 13.38
N THR A 117 5.03 -31.25 12.80
CA THR A 117 4.33 -32.34 13.53
C THR A 117 5.19 -32.87 14.67
N ARG A 118 6.44 -33.25 14.38
CA ARG A 118 7.37 -33.78 15.37
C ARG A 118 7.70 -32.77 16.47
N GLN A 119 7.85 -31.50 16.12
CA GLN A 119 8.12 -30.45 17.10
C GLN A 119 6.91 -30.16 18.00
N LEU A 120 5.69 -30.18 17.46
CA LEU A 120 4.46 -30.03 18.25
C LEU A 120 4.26 -31.20 19.21
N MET A 121 4.51 -32.45 18.78
CA MET A 121 4.52 -33.62 19.66
C MET A 121 5.62 -33.54 20.75
N ASN A 122 6.80 -33.02 20.42
CA ASN A 122 7.88 -32.80 21.38
C ASN A 122 7.53 -31.72 22.42
N ILE A 123 6.78 -30.68 22.03
CA ILE A 123 6.31 -29.62 22.94
C ILE A 123 5.23 -30.17 23.86
N ALA A 124 4.17 -30.79 23.33
CA ALA A 124 3.11 -31.39 24.14
C ALA A 124 3.64 -32.35 25.22
N LYS A 125 4.63 -33.18 24.86
CA LYS A 125 5.31 -34.09 25.79
C LYS A 125 6.11 -33.37 26.90
N LYS A 126 6.63 -32.16 26.67
CA LYS A 126 7.28 -31.34 27.70
C LYS A 126 6.26 -30.67 28.62
N GLU A 127 5.19 -30.14 28.05
CA GLU A 127 4.09 -29.51 28.78
C GLU A 127 3.19 -30.52 29.52
N GLY A 128 3.46 -31.82 29.37
CA GLY A 128 2.86 -32.89 30.17
C GLY A 128 1.56 -33.48 29.61
N PHE A 129 1.17 -33.17 28.37
CA PHE A 129 -0.03 -33.72 27.72
C PHE A 129 0.29 -34.58 26.49
N ALA A 130 -0.68 -35.42 26.11
CA ALA A 130 -0.58 -36.30 24.95
C ALA A 130 -1.33 -35.74 23.73
N ILE A 131 -0.81 -36.01 22.54
CA ILE A 131 -1.37 -35.57 21.25
C ILE A 131 -1.16 -36.68 20.21
N GLU A 132 -2.18 -36.93 19.39
CA GLU A 132 -2.09 -37.90 18.28
C GLU A 132 -1.25 -37.35 17.12
N GLU A 133 -0.58 -38.22 16.35
CA GLU A 133 0.25 -37.78 15.21
C GLU A 133 -0.59 -37.06 14.14
N ASP A 134 -1.80 -37.56 13.82
CA ASP A 134 -2.71 -36.89 12.88
C ASP A 134 -3.24 -35.56 13.42
N ALA A 135 -3.42 -35.42 14.74
CA ALA A 135 -3.79 -34.14 15.37
C ALA A 135 -2.66 -33.10 15.25
N ALA A 136 -1.43 -33.49 15.62
CA ALA A 136 -0.23 -32.67 15.48
C ALA A 136 0.03 -32.29 14.01
N LYS A 137 -0.23 -33.21 13.08
CA LYS A 137 -0.13 -32.99 11.63
C LYS A 137 -1.18 -32.04 11.10
N LEU A 138 -2.43 -32.12 11.56
CA LEU A 138 -3.49 -31.19 11.17
C LEU A 138 -3.14 -29.76 11.60
N ILE A 139 -2.64 -29.58 12.84
CA ILE A 139 -2.11 -28.28 13.31
C ILE A 139 -0.92 -27.84 12.42
N ALA A 140 0.01 -28.74 12.11
CA ALA A 140 1.16 -28.45 11.27
C ALA A 140 0.78 -27.97 9.86
N GLU A 141 -0.17 -28.64 9.19
CA GLU A 141 -0.67 -28.22 7.88
C GLU A 141 -1.37 -26.85 7.93
N ARG A 142 -2.07 -26.55 9.03
CA ARG A 142 -2.75 -25.26 9.25
C ARG A 142 -1.81 -24.11 9.59
N SER A 143 -0.68 -24.39 10.24
CA SER A 143 0.38 -23.41 10.53
C SER A 143 1.03 -22.80 9.28
N ARG A 144 0.78 -23.38 8.10
CA ARG A 144 1.41 -23.01 6.81
C ARG A 144 2.95 -22.94 6.84
N GLY A 145 3.58 -23.62 7.81
CA GLY A 145 5.03 -23.65 8.02
C GLY A 145 5.59 -22.53 8.91
N GLY A 146 4.76 -21.83 9.70
CA GLY A 146 5.19 -20.85 10.71
C GLY A 146 5.20 -21.44 12.13
N PHE A 147 6.34 -21.40 12.82
CA PHE A 147 6.45 -21.96 14.20
C PHE A 147 5.55 -21.24 15.20
N ARG A 148 5.48 -19.91 15.17
CA ARG A 148 4.63 -19.13 16.09
C ARG A 148 3.19 -19.60 15.98
N ASP A 149 2.66 -19.64 14.75
CA ASP A 149 1.25 -19.88 14.52
C ASP A 149 0.88 -21.34 14.85
N GLY A 150 1.76 -22.31 14.52
CA GLY A 150 1.58 -23.71 14.91
C GLY A 150 1.67 -23.96 16.43
N ILE A 151 2.54 -23.25 17.14
CA ILE A 151 2.66 -23.35 18.61
C ILE A 151 1.47 -22.66 19.29
N SER A 152 1.05 -21.47 18.84
CA SER A 152 -0.14 -20.79 19.38
C SER A 152 -1.41 -21.58 19.16
N MET A 153 -1.54 -22.31 18.04
CA MET A 153 -2.63 -23.27 17.84
C MET A 153 -2.56 -24.44 18.82
N LEU A 154 -1.37 -25.03 19.03
CA LEU A 154 -1.18 -26.14 19.98
C LEU A 154 -1.51 -25.72 21.43
N ASP A 155 -1.08 -24.53 21.83
CA ASP A 155 -1.39 -23.92 23.13
C ASP A 155 -2.91 -23.75 23.31
N GLN A 156 -3.59 -23.12 22.34
CA GLN A 156 -5.05 -22.97 22.29
C GLN A 156 -5.84 -24.29 22.32
N LEU A 157 -5.24 -25.38 21.83
CA LEU A 157 -5.84 -26.72 21.80
C LEU A 157 -5.46 -27.59 23.02
N SER A 158 -4.43 -27.23 23.78
CA SER A 158 -3.91 -28.02 24.91
C SER A 158 -4.96 -28.26 26.01
N ILE A 159 -5.83 -27.27 26.23
CA ILE A 159 -7.03 -27.31 27.10
C ILE A 159 -7.99 -28.47 26.79
N LEU A 160 -7.99 -29.00 25.57
CA LEU A 160 -8.84 -30.14 25.18
C LEU A 160 -8.22 -31.50 25.54
N ALA A 161 -6.91 -31.56 25.84
CA ALA A 161 -6.25 -32.76 26.32
C ALA A 161 -6.45 -32.94 27.83
N THR A 162 -6.54 -34.18 28.27
CA THR A 162 -6.58 -34.55 29.71
C THR A 162 -5.59 -35.69 29.97
N PRO A 163 -5.26 -36.01 31.25
CA PRO A 163 -4.34 -37.12 31.55
C PRO A 163 -4.77 -38.47 30.98
N ASP A 164 -6.08 -38.70 30.82
CA ASP A 164 -6.66 -39.94 30.31
C ASP A 164 -7.08 -39.87 28.82
N GLN A 165 -7.04 -38.69 28.18
CA GLN A 165 -7.47 -38.49 26.80
C GLN A 165 -6.52 -37.54 26.03
N PRO A 166 -5.80 -38.04 24.99
CA PRO A 166 -4.92 -37.19 24.19
C PRO A 166 -5.72 -36.19 23.34
N LEU A 167 -5.07 -35.11 22.89
CA LEU A 167 -5.60 -34.25 21.84
C LEU A 167 -5.72 -35.03 20.53
N THR A 168 -6.96 -35.30 20.11
CA THR A 168 -7.28 -36.11 18.93
C THR A 168 -7.48 -35.28 17.66
N ALA A 169 -7.36 -35.92 16.49
CA ALA A 169 -7.60 -35.22 15.21
C ALA A 169 -9.04 -34.65 15.10
N ASN A 170 -10.01 -35.32 15.73
CA ASN A 170 -11.41 -34.86 15.77
C ASN A 170 -11.57 -33.59 16.62
N MET A 171 -10.96 -33.53 17.81
CA MET A 171 -10.96 -32.32 18.66
C MET A 171 -10.38 -31.10 17.94
N VAL A 172 -9.27 -31.30 17.22
CA VAL A 172 -8.65 -30.23 16.40
C VAL A 172 -9.56 -29.82 15.23
N THR A 173 -10.24 -30.78 14.61
CA THR A 173 -11.20 -30.52 13.51
C THR A 173 -12.40 -29.71 13.99
N GLU A 174 -12.98 -30.08 15.13
CA GLU A 174 -14.13 -29.40 15.75
C GLU A 174 -13.77 -27.98 16.23
N TYR A 175 -12.69 -27.83 17.00
CA TYR A 175 -12.25 -26.54 17.53
C TYR A 175 -11.91 -25.51 16.43
N LEU A 176 -11.31 -25.97 15.32
CA LEU A 176 -10.96 -25.12 14.19
C LEU A 176 -12.14 -24.89 13.21
N GLY A 177 -13.33 -25.45 13.49
CA GLY A 177 -14.53 -25.29 12.64
C GLY A 177 -14.37 -25.88 11.24
N LEU A 178 -13.67 -27.03 11.13
CA LEU A 178 -13.34 -27.63 9.85
C LEU A 178 -14.44 -28.59 9.38
N SER A 179 -14.85 -28.45 8.12
CA SER A 179 -15.80 -29.38 7.49
C SER A 179 -15.13 -30.71 7.15
N ASP A 180 -15.91 -31.79 7.12
CA ASP A 180 -15.41 -33.14 6.86
C ASP A 180 -14.67 -33.26 5.51
N ALA A 181 -13.56 -33.99 5.52
CA ALA A 181 -12.71 -34.19 4.35
C ALA A 181 -13.36 -35.08 3.27
N THR A 182 -14.26 -36.00 3.64
CA THR A 182 -15.00 -36.83 2.68
C THR A 182 -16.12 -36.04 2.00
N MET A 183 -16.85 -35.23 2.76
CA MET A 183 -17.87 -34.29 2.31
C MET A 183 -17.29 -33.27 1.31
N LEU A 184 -16.18 -32.61 1.66
CA LEU A 184 -15.51 -31.69 0.74
C LEU A 184 -14.87 -32.41 -0.47
N GLY A 185 -14.46 -33.67 -0.30
CA GLY A 185 -14.08 -34.54 -1.43
C GLY A 185 -15.25 -34.76 -2.39
N ASN A 186 -16.42 -35.13 -1.87
CA ASN A 186 -17.65 -35.36 -2.64
C ASN A 186 -18.14 -34.12 -3.39
N LEU A 187 -17.87 -32.91 -2.86
CA LEU A 187 -18.15 -31.63 -3.50
C LEU A 187 -17.18 -31.31 -4.65
N LEU A 188 -15.88 -31.62 -4.48
CA LEU A 188 -14.91 -31.51 -5.58
C LEU A 188 -15.19 -32.51 -6.71
N ASP A 189 -15.75 -33.67 -6.39
CA ASP A 189 -16.13 -34.70 -7.36
C ASP A 189 -17.50 -34.47 -8.01
N SER A 190 -18.36 -33.58 -7.48
CA SER A 190 -19.58 -33.14 -8.17
C SER A 190 -19.35 -31.95 -9.12
N TYR A 191 -18.31 -31.13 -8.91
CA TYR A 191 -17.98 -29.98 -9.79
C TYR A 191 -17.96 -30.29 -11.31
N PRO A 192 -17.41 -31.43 -11.79
CA PRO A 192 -17.40 -31.76 -13.22
C PRO A 192 -18.71 -32.39 -13.73
N SER A 193 -19.67 -32.65 -12.85
CA SER A 193 -20.78 -33.59 -13.08
C SER A 193 -22.15 -32.90 -13.21
N ASP A 194 -22.23 -31.58 -13.01
CA ASP A 194 -23.47 -30.75 -13.07
C ASP A 194 -24.60 -31.25 -12.12
N ASP A 195 -24.21 -31.98 -11.06
CA ASP A 195 -25.11 -32.57 -10.07
C ASP A 195 -25.54 -31.52 -9.03
N ASN A 196 -26.41 -30.62 -9.48
CA ASN A 196 -26.85 -29.46 -8.73
C ASN A 196 -27.65 -29.83 -7.47
N GLU A 197 -28.41 -30.94 -7.47
CA GLU A 197 -29.10 -31.42 -6.26
C GLU A 197 -28.09 -31.89 -5.19
N LYS A 198 -27.07 -32.67 -5.57
CA LYS A 198 -26.02 -33.08 -4.62
C LYS A 198 -25.20 -31.88 -4.12
N VAL A 199 -24.89 -30.91 -4.97
CA VAL A 199 -24.22 -29.67 -4.57
C VAL A 199 -25.05 -28.92 -3.53
N LEU A 200 -26.34 -28.66 -3.79
CA LEU A 200 -27.23 -27.96 -2.87
C LEU A 200 -27.40 -28.69 -1.53
N ASN A 201 -27.53 -30.02 -1.54
CA ASN A 201 -27.61 -30.82 -0.31
C ASN A 201 -26.32 -30.70 0.54
N ILE A 202 -25.14 -30.75 -0.09
CA ILE A 202 -23.86 -30.57 0.60
C ILE A 202 -23.74 -29.15 1.17
N PHE A 203 -24.11 -28.11 0.42
CA PHE A 203 -24.11 -26.73 0.93
C PHE A 203 -25.07 -26.55 2.11
N GLN A 204 -26.27 -27.16 2.05
CA GLN A 204 -27.22 -27.09 3.15
C GLN A 204 -26.71 -27.77 4.43
N GLU A 205 -25.97 -28.87 4.31
CA GLU A 205 -25.32 -29.56 5.43
C GLU A 205 -24.10 -28.78 5.98
N LEU A 206 -23.35 -28.06 5.13
CA LEU A 206 -22.32 -27.10 5.56
C LEU A 206 -22.91 -25.93 6.35
N GLU A 207 -24.02 -25.35 5.87
CA GLU A 207 -24.75 -24.29 6.58
C GLU A 207 -25.30 -24.78 7.92
N ASN A 208 -25.93 -25.95 7.96
CA ASN A 208 -26.51 -26.53 9.17
C ASN A 208 -25.46 -26.92 10.22
N SER A 209 -24.22 -27.21 9.81
CA SER A 209 -23.07 -27.44 10.71
C SER A 209 -22.34 -26.15 11.10
N GLY A 210 -22.78 -24.97 10.62
CA GLY A 210 -22.17 -23.68 10.92
C GLY A 210 -20.81 -23.47 10.25
N ALA A 211 -20.50 -24.22 9.17
CA ALA A 211 -19.20 -24.20 8.54
C ALA A 211 -18.85 -22.82 7.94
N ASN A 212 -17.69 -22.28 8.32
CA ASN A 212 -17.24 -20.99 7.80
C ASN A 212 -16.80 -21.13 6.33
N SER A 213 -17.48 -20.43 5.42
CA SER A 213 -17.23 -20.51 3.97
C SER A 213 -15.79 -20.15 3.54
N ILE A 214 -15.08 -19.30 4.28
CA ILE A 214 -13.66 -19.01 4.00
C ILE A 214 -12.78 -20.21 4.39
N ILE A 215 -13.11 -20.90 5.49
CA ILE A 215 -12.41 -22.12 5.91
C ILE A 215 -12.69 -23.27 4.94
N VAL A 216 -13.94 -23.42 4.49
CA VAL A 216 -14.37 -24.36 3.43
C VAL A 216 -13.58 -24.12 2.14
N SER A 217 -13.51 -22.88 1.66
CA SER A 217 -12.73 -22.55 0.44
C SER A 217 -11.26 -22.91 0.58
N HIS A 218 -10.64 -22.60 1.72
CA HIS A 218 -9.26 -22.97 2.00
C HIS A 218 -9.03 -24.50 2.05
N GLN A 219 -10.00 -25.27 2.55
CA GLN A 219 -9.95 -26.74 2.50
C GLN A 219 -10.09 -27.26 1.07
N LEU A 220 -11.07 -26.77 0.31
CA LEU A 220 -11.28 -27.12 -1.09
C LEU A 220 -10.05 -26.80 -1.95
N LEU A 221 -9.41 -25.64 -1.73
CA LEU A 221 -8.13 -25.27 -2.38
C LEU A 221 -7.00 -26.26 -2.05
N SER A 222 -6.86 -26.69 -0.80
CA SER A 222 -5.84 -27.67 -0.40
C SER A 222 -6.07 -29.03 -1.07
N ILE A 223 -7.30 -29.55 -1.00
CA ILE A 223 -7.65 -30.85 -1.59
C ILE A 223 -7.55 -30.79 -3.13
N ALA A 224 -8.04 -29.72 -3.76
CA ALA A 224 -7.93 -29.52 -5.21
C ALA A 224 -6.48 -29.40 -5.67
N ARG A 225 -5.61 -28.66 -4.95
CA ARG A 225 -4.16 -28.58 -5.24
C ARG A 225 -3.49 -29.95 -5.18
N ASN A 226 -3.84 -30.78 -4.20
CA ASN A 226 -3.33 -32.15 -4.09
C ASN A 226 -3.86 -33.08 -5.19
N ARG A 227 -5.11 -32.90 -5.64
CA ARG A 227 -5.72 -33.64 -6.76
C ARG A 227 -5.26 -33.14 -8.14
N LEU A 228 -4.76 -31.91 -8.27
CA LEU A 228 -4.42 -31.25 -9.55
C LEU A 228 -3.42 -32.04 -10.41
N ARG A 229 -2.48 -32.78 -9.79
CA ARG A 229 -1.53 -33.66 -10.50
C ARG A 229 -2.20 -34.83 -11.24
N LYS A 230 -3.41 -35.24 -10.81
CA LYS A 230 -4.20 -36.31 -11.42
C LYS A 230 -5.32 -35.74 -12.30
N ASN A 231 -5.94 -34.64 -11.87
CA ASN A 231 -7.08 -34.00 -12.51
C ASN A 231 -6.76 -32.53 -12.87
N PRO A 232 -6.05 -32.23 -13.98
CA PRO A 232 -5.68 -30.86 -14.34
C PRO A 232 -6.85 -29.90 -14.53
N ASN A 233 -8.02 -30.41 -14.92
CA ASN A 233 -9.25 -29.63 -15.13
C ASN A 233 -9.71 -28.85 -13.88
N LEU A 234 -9.26 -29.23 -12.68
CA LEU A 234 -9.51 -28.50 -11.44
C LEU A 234 -8.85 -27.10 -11.40
N ILE A 235 -8.00 -26.74 -12.37
CA ILE A 235 -7.34 -25.42 -12.40
C ILE A 235 -8.33 -24.25 -12.49
N GLY A 236 -9.46 -24.42 -13.22
CA GLY A 236 -10.51 -23.41 -13.30
C GLY A 236 -11.19 -23.17 -11.95
N LEU A 237 -11.51 -24.27 -11.24
CA LEU A 237 -12.04 -24.21 -9.87
C LEU A 237 -11.04 -23.56 -8.91
N VAL A 238 -9.75 -23.91 -8.99
CA VAL A 238 -8.70 -23.29 -8.14
C VAL A 238 -8.62 -21.78 -8.37
N GLN A 239 -8.68 -21.32 -9.63
CA GLN A 239 -8.72 -19.89 -9.94
C GLN A 239 -9.95 -19.19 -9.33
N GLN A 240 -11.13 -19.81 -9.42
CA GLN A 240 -12.37 -19.28 -8.85
C GLN A 240 -12.37 -19.27 -7.31
N LEU A 241 -11.85 -20.31 -6.66
CA LEU A 241 -11.79 -20.43 -5.19
C LEU A 241 -10.87 -19.38 -4.54
N ILE A 242 -9.80 -18.95 -5.23
CA ILE A 242 -8.89 -17.88 -4.76
C ILE A 242 -9.62 -16.54 -4.58
N GLU A 243 -10.72 -16.31 -5.31
CA GLU A 243 -11.52 -15.07 -5.19
C GLU A 243 -12.48 -15.08 -4.00
N VAL A 244 -12.79 -16.25 -3.41
CA VAL A 244 -13.81 -16.40 -2.35
C VAL A 244 -13.44 -15.60 -1.10
N ASP A 245 -12.18 -15.68 -0.67
CA ASP A 245 -11.61 -15.02 0.51
C ASP A 245 -11.70 -13.48 0.43
N ARG A 246 -11.92 -12.93 -0.78
CA ARG A 246 -12.01 -11.50 -1.06
C ARG A 246 -13.43 -11.02 -1.37
N HIS A 247 -14.41 -11.92 -1.34
CA HIS A 247 -15.79 -11.60 -1.72
C HIS A 247 -16.63 -11.15 -0.51
N PRO A 248 -17.49 -10.12 -0.62
CA PRO A 248 -18.39 -9.71 0.48
C PRO A 248 -19.36 -10.81 0.96
N HIS A 249 -19.62 -11.80 0.11
CA HIS A 249 -20.45 -12.98 0.38
C HIS A 249 -19.68 -14.25 -0.05
N PRO A 250 -18.77 -14.79 0.80
CA PRO A 250 -17.96 -15.96 0.47
C PRO A 250 -18.80 -17.24 0.27
N ASP A 251 -19.91 -17.34 1.01
CA ASP A 251 -20.99 -18.32 0.93
C ASP A 251 -21.63 -18.38 -0.46
N LEU A 252 -22.21 -17.26 -0.91
CA LEU A 252 -22.86 -17.19 -2.23
C LEU A 252 -21.84 -17.32 -3.37
N LYS A 253 -20.61 -16.85 -3.17
CA LYS A 253 -19.51 -17.05 -4.12
C LYS A 253 -19.13 -18.52 -4.24
N LEU A 254 -19.04 -19.28 -3.14
CA LEU A 254 -18.83 -20.72 -3.20
C LEU A 254 -19.98 -21.45 -3.89
N LEU A 255 -21.22 -21.21 -3.49
CA LEU A 255 -22.38 -21.88 -4.09
C LEU A 255 -22.44 -21.63 -5.61
N THR A 256 -22.29 -20.37 -6.03
CA THR A 256 -22.29 -20.01 -7.46
C THR A 256 -21.09 -20.56 -8.24
N ILE A 257 -19.95 -20.85 -7.60
CA ILE A 257 -18.82 -21.55 -8.25
C ILE A 257 -19.18 -22.99 -8.61
N PHE A 258 -19.82 -23.73 -7.69
CA PHE A 258 -20.19 -25.13 -7.94
C PHE A 258 -21.45 -25.29 -8.81
N MET A 259 -22.37 -24.32 -8.81
CA MET A 259 -23.55 -24.32 -9.68
C MET A 259 -23.30 -23.82 -11.12
N ASN A 260 -22.23 -23.06 -11.39
CA ASN A 260 -21.96 -22.47 -12.71
C ASN A 260 -20.75 -23.10 -13.43
N SER A 261 -20.31 -24.31 -13.05
CA SER A 261 -19.07 -24.94 -13.53
C SER A 261 -18.99 -25.11 -15.06
N ASN A 262 -20.14 -25.18 -15.74
CA ASN A 262 -20.25 -25.30 -17.20
C ASN A 262 -20.12 -23.96 -17.97
N SER A 263 -19.95 -22.82 -17.28
CA SER A 263 -19.96 -21.47 -17.87
C SER A 263 -18.59 -20.78 -17.95
N GLN A 264 -17.57 -21.49 -18.47
CA GLN A 264 -16.33 -20.82 -18.87
C GLN A 264 -16.60 -19.81 -20.00
N PRO A 265 -16.27 -18.51 -19.83
CA PRO A 265 -16.38 -17.54 -20.92
C PRO A 265 -15.29 -17.83 -21.95
N THR A 266 -15.68 -18.35 -23.12
CA THR A 266 -14.78 -18.38 -24.28
C THR A 266 -14.60 -16.96 -24.81
N GLU A 267 -13.61 -16.24 -24.30
CA GLU A 267 -13.25 -14.89 -24.77
C GLU A 267 -12.82 -14.91 -26.24
N LYS A 268 -13.79 -14.74 -27.14
CA LYS A 268 -13.53 -14.32 -28.52
C LYS A 268 -13.31 -12.80 -28.51
N PRO A 269 -12.15 -12.28 -28.94
CA PRO A 269 -11.88 -10.85 -28.92
C PRO A 269 -12.92 -10.09 -29.75
N VAL A 270 -13.71 -9.22 -29.10
CA VAL A 270 -14.70 -8.38 -29.79
C VAL A 270 -13.98 -7.23 -30.47
N ALA A 271 -13.71 -7.40 -31.77
CA ALA A 271 -13.07 -6.36 -32.58
C ALA A 271 -13.92 -5.06 -32.61
N PRO A 272 -13.30 -3.88 -32.45
CA PRO A 272 -14.03 -2.62 -32.35
C PRO A 272 -14.64 -2.22 -33.70
N LYS A 273 -15.98 -2.15 -33.76
CA LYS A 273 -16.70 -1.65 -34.93
C LYS A 273 -16.62 -0.12 -35.00
N LYS A 274 -16.15 0.41 -36.12
CA LYS A 274 -16.18 1.85 -36.43
C LYS A 274 -17.61 2.32 -36.72
N ASN A 275 -17.89 3.59 -36.43
CA ASN A 275 -19.11 4.29 -36.83
C ASN A 275 -19.27 4.39 -38.36
N ILE A 276 -20.50 4.56 -38.85
CA ILE A 276 -20.95 5.77 -39.59
C ILE A 276 -22.47 5.73 -39.93
N ALA A 277 -23.16 6.82 -39.52
CA ALA A 277 -24.31 7.53 -40.13
C ALA A 277 -25.64 6.84 -40.58
N GLN A 278 -26.75 7.45 -40.09
CA GLN A 278 -27.97 7.91 -40.81
C GLN A 278 -28.99 6.90 -41.42
N ALA A 279 -30.30 7.22 -41.59
CA ALA A 279 -31.21 8.19 -40.93
C ALA A 279 -32.69 8.00 -41.40
N ALA A 280 -33.67 8.34 -40.52
CA ALA A 280 -35.13 8.50 -40.77
C ALA A 280 -35.92 7.24 -41.26
N THR A 281 -37.23 7.03 -41.04
CA THR A 281 -38.41 7.83 -40.60
C THR A 281 -39.27 6.99 -39.60
N GLN A 282 -39.81 7.50 -38.47
CA GLN A 282 -41.15 8.15 -38.32
C GLN A 282 -42.33 7.43 -39.04
N LYS A 283 -43.56 7.22 -38.53
CA LYS A 283 -44.34 7.34 -37.25
C LYS A 283 -45.78 6.77 -37.56
N PRO A 284 -46.90 6.90 -36.79
CA PRO A 284 -47.14 7.16 -35.35
C PRO A 284 -48.22 6.28 -34.62
N ALA A 285 -48.02 6.12 -33.30
CA ALA A 285 -48.98 6.23 -32.17
C ALA A 285 -50.45 5.71 -32.17
N GLU A 286 -50.87 5.21 -31.00
CA GLU A 286 -52.23 5.44 -30.45
C GLU A 286 -52.18 5.74 -28.92
N LYS A 287 -53.33 6.06 -28.28
CA LYS A 287 -53.49 6.68 -26.93
C LYS A 287 -54.83 6.20 -26.30
N PRO A 288 -55.17 6.39 -24.98
CA PRO A 288 -55.00 7.63 -24.21
C PRO A 288 -54.77 7.56 -22.66
N THR A 289 -54.67 8.76 -22.08
CA THR A 289 -54.63 9.22 -20.65
C THR A 289 -56.05 9.35 -20.03
N PRO A 290 -56.34 9.86 -18.77
CA PRO A 290 -55.56 10.74 -17.86
C PRO A 290 -55.66 10.41 -16.32
N ILE A 291 -55.20 11.23 -15.35
CA ILE A 291 -55.92 12.37 -14.71
C ILE A 291 -54.94 13.28 -13.88
N LYS A 292 -55.17 14.62 -13.95
CA LYS A 292 -54.92 15.77 -13.02
C LYS A 292 -54.08 15.58 -11.73
N SER A 293 -53.29 16.54 -11.21
CA SER A 293 -52.89 17.94 -11.54
C SER A 293 -51.60 18.28 -10.71
N ALA A 294 -51.07 19.49 -10.42
CA ALA A 294 -51.47 20.91 -10.48
C ALA A 294 -50.25 21.89 -10.50
N GLU A 295 -50.47 23.22 -10.43
CA GLU A 295 -49.47 24.31 -10.35
C GLU A 295 -50.08 25.53 -9.59
N PRO A 296 -49.34 26.58 -9.16
CA PRO A 296 -49.08 27.73 -10.06
C PRO A 296 -47.79 28.60 -9.83
N ALA A 297 -47.11 28.96 -10.94
CA ALA A 297 -46.75 30.32 -11.42
C ALA A 297 -46.14 31.37 -10.44
N LYS A 298 -44.87 31.81 -10.59
CA LYS A 298 -44.27 32.82 -11.54
C LYS A 298 -44.23 34.28 -11.01
N PRO A 299 -43.56 35.28 -11.66
CA PRO A 299 -42.80 35.32 -12.93
C PRO A 299 -41.27 35.44 -12.66
N THR A 300 -40.32 36.17 -13.29
CA THR A 300 -40.15 37.17 -14.41
C THR A 300 -38.60 37.26 -14.67
N GLU A 301 -37.95 37.73 -15.75
CA GLU A 301 -38.27 38.03 -17.17
C GLU A 301 -36.95 38.19 -17.98
N LYS A 302 -36.96 38.77 -19.21
CA LYS A 302 -35.80 39.25 -20.01
C LYS A 302 -36.18 40.54 -20.77
N PRO A 303 -35.22 41.38 -21.23
CA PRO A 303 -34.90 41.42 -22.67
C PRO A 303 -33.40 41.69 -23.01
N ILE A 304 -33.11 42.06 -24.27
CA ILE A 304 -31.79 42.11 -24.97
C ILE A 304 -31.69 43.43 -25.78
N GLU A 305 -30.52 43.74 -26.37
CA GLU A 305 -30.17 44.74 -27.45
C GLU A 305 -29.23 45.90 -26.98
N LYS A 306 -28.29 46.48 -27.77
CA LYS A 306 -27.84 46.30 -29.19
C LYS A 306 -26.48 47.00 -29.47
N GLU A 307 -25.79 46.61 -30.57
CA GLU A 307 -24.96 47.41 -31.56
C GLU A 307 -23.85 48.43 -31.06
N GLU A 308 -22.80 48.85 -31.79
CA GLU A 308 -22.25 48.50 -33.13
C GLU A 308 -20.69 48.75 -33.28
N LYS A 309 -20.18 48.39 -34.48
CA LYS A 309 -18.88 48.52 -35.22
C LYS A 309 -18.13 49.89 -35.24
N PRO A 310 -16.96 50.06 -35.96
CA PRO A 310 -15.84 49.14 -36.34
C PRO A 310 -14.40 49.81 -36.33
N ALA A 311 -13.41 49.12 -36.95
CA ALA A 311 -12.20 49.65 -37.65
C ALA A 311 -10.99 50.17 -36.81
N GLU A 312 -9.74 50.24 -37.28
CA GLU A 312 -8.88 49.41 -38.18
C GLU A 312 -7.39 49.83 -37.94
N PRO A 313 -6.33 49.26 -38.58
CA PRO A 313 -5.05 49.05 -37.88
C PRO A 313 -3.84 49.96 -38.27
N ALA A 314 -2.72 49.64 -37.60
CA ALA A 314 -1.31 49.88 -37.94
C ALA A 314 -0.64 51.22 -37.56
N LYS A 315 0.38 51.10 -36.67
CA LYS A 315 1.71 51.74 -36.81
C LYS A 315 2.75 51.18 -35.83
N LYS A 316 3.76 50.49 -36.37
CA LYS A 316 5.18 50.65 -35.98
C LYS A 316 5.77 51.79 -36.86
N PRO A 317 6.90 52.45 -36.53
CA PRO A 317 8.04 51.90 -35.77
C PRO A 317 8.76 52.82 -34.75
N ALA A 318 9.68 52.19 -34.02
CA ALA A 318 10.98 52.69 -33.53
C ALA A 318 11.09 53.92 -32.60
N ALA A 319 11.46 53.66 -31.35
CA ALA A 319 12.67 54.22 -30.71
C ALA A 319 13.10 53.36 -29.50
N LYS A 320 14.41 53.27 -29.20
CA LYS A 320 14.93 52.78 -27.90
C LYS A 320 15.37 53.98 -27.04
N PRO A 321 14.95 54.03 -25.77
CA PRO A 321 15.87 54.23 -24.65
C PRO A 321 15.76 53.05 -23.68
N LYS A 322 16.82 52.25 -23.51
CA LYS A 322 17.80 52.34 -22.41
C LYS A 322 17.23 52.00 -21.02
N LYS A 323 17.60 50.79 -20.57
CA LYS A 323 17.78 50.31 -19.19
C LYS A 323 17.45 51.30 -18.05
N THR A 324 16.56 50.85 -17.18
CA THR A 324 16.66 51.10 -15.73
C THR A 324 16.68 49.74 -15.04
N ASP A 325 17.87 49.24 -14.69
CA ASP A 325 17.99 48.00 -13.92
C ASP A 325 17.64 48.31 -12.45
N ALA A 326 16.44 47.93 -12.03
CA ALA A 326 15.93 48.13 -10.67
C ALA A 326 15.24 46.84 -10.18
N PRO A 327 15.73 46.17 -9.11
CA PRO A 327 15.07 44.99 -8.56
C PRO A 327 13.70 45.34 -8.00
N LEU A 328 12.71 44.47 -8.24
CA LEU A 328 11.41 44.58 -7.58
C LEU A 328 11.54 44.09 -6.13
N GLU A 329 11.32 44.95 -5.13
CA GLU A 329 11.33 44.55 -3.70
C GLU A 329 10.06 43.78 -3.30
N LEU A 330 9.74 42.71 -4.04
CA LEU A 330 8.62 41.82 -3.72
C LEU A 330 8.95 40.98 -2.48
N ASN A 331 8.44 41.41 -1.32
CA ASN A 331 8.56 40.64 -0.09
C ASN A 331 7.60 39.42 -0.13
N TRP A 332 8.16 38.26 -0.45
CA TRP A 332 7.42 36.99 -0.59
C TRP A 332 6.82 36.48 0.73
N GLU A 333 7.38 36.86 1.88
CA GLU A 333 6.84 36.46 3.19
C GLU A 333 5.48 37.13 3.44
N LYS A 334 5.34 38.41 3.11
CA LYS A 334 4.05 39.13 3.18
C LYS A 334 3.01 38.58 2.20
N VAL A 335 3.43 38.17 1.00
CA VAL A 335 2.56 37.46 0.04
C VAL A 335 2.02 36.16 0.65
N ILE A 336 2.86 35.40 1.37
CA ILE A 336 2.45 34.17 2.08
C ILE A 336 1.53 34.49 3.28
N GLU A 337 1.77 35.58 4.01
CA GLU A 337 0.89 36.01 5.12
C GLU A 337 -0.49 36.45 4.63
N ARG A 338 -0.58 37.33 3.62
CA ARG A 338 -1.85 37.69 2.98
C ARG A 338 -2.56 36.48 2.36
N ALA A 339 -1.81 35.57 1.76
CA ALA A 339 -2.36 34.30 1.27
C ALA A 339 -2.96 33.46 2.40
N LYS A 340 -2.40 33.50 3.61
CA LYS A 340 -2.89 32.75 4.78
C LYS A 340 -4.20 33.32 5.32
N GLU A 341 -4.39 34.63 5.26
CA GLU A 341 -5.65 35.30 5.59
C GLU A 341 -6.77 34.93 4.61
N LYS A 342 -6.48 34.92 3.30
CA LYS A 342 -7.47 34.56 2.27
C LYS A 342 -7.69 33.03 2.16
N SER A 343 -6.67 32.20 2.39
CA SER A 343 -6.78 30.71 2.43
C SER A 343 -5.50 30.02 2.95
N LEU A 344 -5.58 29.31 4.08
CA LEU A 344 -4.48 28.45 4.57
C LEU A 344 -3.99 27.43 3.52
N GLY A 345 -4.89 26.94 2.66
CA GLY A 345 -4.55 26.01 1.58
C GLY A 345 -3.73 26.65 0.46
N LEU A 346 -3.91 27.95 0.22
CA LEU A 346 -3.11 28.73 -0.74
C LEU A 346 -1.72 29.02 -0.17
N ALA A 347 -1.66 29.49 1.09
CA ALA A 347 -0.40 29.79 1.78
C ALA A 347 0.53 28.57 1.86
N SER A 348 0.01 27.38 2.17
CA SER A 348 0.82 26.15 2.24
C SER A 348 1.38 25.69 0.88
N LEU A 349 0.77 26.12 -0.24
CA LEU A 349 1.31 25.90 -1.59
C LEU A 349 2.36 26.96 -1.97
N LEU A 350 2.10 28.24 -1.67
CA LEU A 350 3.03 29.34 -1.95
C LEU A 350 4.31 29.26 -1.09
N GLN A 351 4.21 28.82 0.16
CA GLN A 351 5.35 28.55 1.04
C GLN A 351 6.27 27.44 0.51
N LYS A 352 5.77 26.58 -0.38
CA LYS A 352 6.55 25.52 -1.07
C LYS A 352 6.92 25.89 -2.51
N SER A 353 6.65 27.13 -2.92
CA SER A 353 6.92 27.64 -4.26
C SER A 353 8.04 28.68 -4.23
N GLN A 354 8.90 28.65 -5.24
CA GLN A 354 9.92 29.67 -5.49
C GLN A 354 9.42 30.65 -6.56
N TRP A 355 10.09 31.78 -6.75
CA TRP A 355 9.73 32.74 -7.80
C TRP A 355 10.96 33.36 -8.50
N SER A 356 10.73 33.91 -9.69
CA SER A 356 11.64 34.84 -10.38
C SER A 356 10.84 35.93 -11.09
N PHE A 357 11.42 37.12 -11.24
CA PHE A 357 10.82 38.24 -11.96
C PHE A 357 11.78 38.75 -13.03
N ASP A 358 11.31 38.84 -14.27
CA ASP A 358 12.13 39.17 -15.46
C ASP A 358 11.73 40.53 -16.06
N GLY A 359 11.52 41.53 -15.20
CA GLY A 359 11.18 42.91 -15.57
C GLY A 359 9.74 43.14 -16.06
N GLU A 360 9.17 42.21 -16.83
CA GLU A 360 7.80 42.28 -17.37
C GLU A 360 6.86 41.19 -16.80
N LYS A 361 7.40 40.04 -16.38
CA LYS A 361 6.61 38.88 -15.93
C LYS A 361 7.10 38.30 -14.60
N LEU A 362 6.15 37.89 -13.75
CA LEU A 362 6.43 37.13 -12.53
C LEU A 362 6.19 35.64 -12.77
N THR A 363 7.17 34.80 -12.45
CA THR A 363 7.12 33.34 -12.66
C THR A 363 7.18 32.62 -11.32
N ILE A 364 6.17 31.80 -11.01
CA ILE A 364 6.08 31.01 -9.78
C ILE A 364 6.42 29.54 -10.10
N TYR A 365 7.47 29.02 -9.48
CA TYR A 365 7.93 27.64 -9.62
C TYR A 365 7.31 26.78 -8.52
N ALA A 366 6.31 25.98 -8.90
CA ALA A 366 5.53 25.17 -7.98
C ALA A 366 6.21 23.86 -7.56
N GLY A 367 7.39 23.53 -8.12
CA GLY A 367 8.17 22.33 -7.77
C GLY A 367 7.57 20.98 -8.22
N SER A 368 6.29 20.92 -8.58
CA SER A 368 5.67 19.77 -9.23
C SER A 368 4.46 20.16 -10.10
N ALA A 369 4.18 19.36 -11.13
CA ALA A 369 3.00 19.52 -11.98
C ALA A 369 1.67 19.42 -11.19
N PHE A 370 1.66 18.67 -10.07
CA PHE A 370 0.50 18.59 -9.17
C PHE A 370 0.26 19.91 -8.42
N TYR A 371 1.31 20.58 -7.96
CA TYR A 371 1.19 21.88 -7.32
C TYR A 371 0.90 23.00 -8.33
N LYS A 372 1.48 22.98 -9.54
CA LYS A 372 1.03 23.86 -10.65
C LYS A 372 -0.47 23.74 -10.86
N LYS A 373 -1.01 22.53 -11.01
CA LYS A 373 -2.45 22.31 -11.24
C LYS A 373 -3.35 22.77 -10.07
N LYS A 374 -2.81 22.95 -8.86
CA LYS A 374 -3.55 23.54 -7.72
C LYS A 374 -3.42 25.06 -7.63
N LEU A 375 -2.27 25.64 -7.98
CA LEU A 375 -2.08 27.10 -7.98
C LEU A 375 -2.76 27.76 -9.20
N ASP A 376 -2.72 27.08 -10.36
CA ASP A 376 -3.35 27.48 -11.62
C ASP A 376 -4.86 27.13 -11.68
N ASP A 377 -5.46 26.71 -10.55
CA ASP A 377 -6.90 26.44 -10.43
C ASP A 377 -7.71 27.75 -10.45
N ALA A 378 -8.93 27.69 -10.99
CA ALA A 378 -9.78 28.85 -11.29
C ALA A 378 -10.18 29.68 -10.07
N LYS A 379 -10.00 29.14 -8.84
CA LYS A 379 -10.18 29.87 -7.58
C LYS A 379 -8.88 30.51 -7.06
N ASN A 380 -7.74 29.89 -7.34
CA ASN A 380 -6.47 30.24 -6.70
C ASN A 380 -5.68 31.25 -7.55
N LYS A 381 -5.65 31.08 -8.87
CA LYS A 381 -4.99 32.01 -9.80
C LYS A 381 -5.44 33.48 -9.64
N PRO A 382 -6.75 33.82 -9.58
CA PRO A 382 -7.16 35.21 -9.38
C PRO A 382 -6.77 35.75 -7.99
N LEU A 383 -6.82 34.94 -6.93
CA LEU A 383 -6.41 35.35 -5.58
C LEU A 383 -4.90 35.63 -5.51
N ILE A 384 -4.08 34.81 -6.19
CA ILE A 384 -2.62 35.05 -6.31
C ILE A 384 -2.37 36.36 -7.05
N SER A 385 -3.12 36.63 -8.14
CA SER A 385 -3.01 37.88 -8.89
C SER A 385 -3.39 39.11 -8.05
N GLU A 386 -4.49 39.03 -7.30
CA GLU A 386 -4.99 40.09 -6.42
C GLU A 386 -4.00 40.40 -5.29
N ILE A 387 -3.47 39.38 -4.59
CA ILE A 387 -2.46 39.57 -3.54
C ILE A 387 -1.19 40.23 -4.11
N ILE A 388 -0.78 39.87 -5.32
CA ILE A 388 0.47 40.36 -5.91
C ILE A 388 0.33 41.79 -6.46
N SER A 389 -0.82 42.18 -7.00
CA SER A 389 -1.07 43.59 -7.36
C SER A 389 -1.34 44.48 -6.14
N GLU A 390 -1.93 43.95 -5.05
CA GLU A 390 -2.00 44.63 -3.74
C GLU A 390 -0.60 44.96 -3.17
N GLU A 391 0.39 44.06 -3.34
CA GLU A 391 1.74 44.22 -2.78
C GLU A 391 2.68 45.05 -3.66
N THR A 392 2.57 44.92 -4.99
CA THR A 392 3.45 45.61 -5.95
C THR A 392 2.88 46.93 -6.48
N ALA A 393 1.59 47.20 -6.25
CA ALA A 393 0.83 48.26 -6.91
C ALA A 393 0.86 48.20 -8.46
N MET A 394 1.11 47.00 -9.02
CA MET A 394 1.22 46.75 -10.46
C MET A 394 0.45 45.48 -10.86
N ASP A 395 -0.31 45.55 -11.95
CA ASP A 395 -0.92 44.37 -12.56
C ASP A 395 0.12 43.62 -13.40
N LEU A 396 0.85 42.71 -12.75
CA LEU A 396 1.87 41.86 -13.37
C LEU A 396 1.26 40.60 -14.01
N GLU A 397 1.74 40.19 -15.18
CA GLU A 397 1.38 38.87 -15.73
C GLU A 397 2.10 37.77 -14.91
N ILE A 398 1.34 36.77 -14.46
CA ILE A 398 1.82 35.69 -13.60
C ILE A 398 1.83 34.36 -14.37
N ASP A 399 3.02 33.79 -14.54
CA ASP A 399 3.18 32.39 -14.94
C ASP A 399 3.34 31.47 -13.74
N ILE A 400 2.96 30.20 -13.92
CA ILE A 400 3.05 29.17 -12.90
C ILE A 400 3.66 27.94 -13.57
N ILE A 401 4.88 27.57 -13.21
CA ILE A 401 5.63 26.45 -13.81
C ILE A 401 5.60 25.25 -12.86
N GLY A 402 5.50 24.04 -13.42
CA GLY A 402 5.36 22.77 -12.68
C GLY A 402 6.68 22.16 -12.21
N GLU A 403 7.76 22.91 -12.26
CA GLU A 403 9.14 22.49 -12.02
C GLU A 403 9.75 23.36 -10.90
N LYS A 404 10.98 23.04 -10.47
CA LYS A 404 11.75 23.89 -9.54
C LYS A 404 12.40 25.05 -10.31
N LYS A 405 12.79 26.12 -9.63
CA LYS A 405 13.55 27.21 -10.28
C LYS A 405 14.90 26.66 -10.77
N PRO A 406 15.30 26.89 -12.04
CA PRO A 406 16.63 26.50 -12.50
C PRO A 406 17.73 27.30 -11.77
N PRO A 407 18.94 26.73 -11.59
CA PRO A 407 20.06 27.44 -10.98
C PRO A 407 20.49 28.64 -11.85
N GLU A 408 20.98 29.70 -11.20
CA GLU A 408 21.30 30.98 -11.86
C GLU A 408 22.68 31.00 -12.57
N ASP A 409 23.41 29.88 -12.56
CA ASP A 409 24.73 29.72 -13.19
C ASP A 409 24.64 28.71 -14.36
N GLU A 410 24.92 29.17 -15.59
CA GLU A 410 24.77 28.40 -16.84
C GLU A 410 25.45 27.02 -16.78
N LYS A 411 26.59 26.91 -16.11
CA LYS A 411 27.37 25.66 -16.04
C LYS A 411 26.75 24.62 -15.10
N LEU A 412 25.97 25.05 -14.11
CA LEU A 412 25.25 24.14 -13.22
C LEU A 412 23.93 23.68 -13.85
N ALA A 413 23.33 24.47 -14.74
CA ALA A 413 22.17 24.06 -15.53
C ALA A 413 22.49 22.86 -16.46
N GLU A 414 23.56 22.93 -17.26
CA GLU A 414 23.98 21.81 -18.13
C GLU A 414 24.26 20.53 -17.31
N ILE A 415 24.89 20.65 -16.14
CA ILE A 415 25.19 19.52 -15.25
C ILE A 415 23.90 18.94 -14.63
N ALA A 416 22.95 19.78 -14.21
CA ALA A 416 21.68 19.33 -13.65
C ALA A 416 20.80 18.60 -14.68
N GLU A 417 20.82 19.04 -15.95
CA GLU A 417 20.13 18.40 -17.07
C GLU A 417 20.77 17.05 -17.43
N LEU A 418 22.11 16.96 -17.45
CA LEU A 418 22.85 15.70 -17.63
C LEU A 418 22.68 14.70 -16.46
N MET A 419 22.48 15.20 -15.24
CA MET A 419 22.41 14.39 -14.01
C MET A 419 20.97 14.08 -13.55
N GLY A 420 19.94 14.53 -14.27
CA GLY A 420 18.55 14.17 -14.00
C GLY A 420 17.91 14.87 -12.79
N GLY A 421 18.33 16.10 -12.47
CA GLY A 421 17.62 16.95 -11.50
C GLY A 421 17.89 16.65 -10.02
N GLY A 422 19.17 16.48 -9.63
CA GLY A 422 19.58 16.45 -8.23
C GLY A 422 19.33 17.79 -7.50
N GLU A 423 19.19 17.75 -6.17
CA GLU A 423 19.08 18.96 -5.34
C GLU A 423 20.45 19.50 -4.94
N GLU A 424 20.57 20.83 -4.96
CA GLU A 424 21.74 21.55 -4.46
C GLU A 424 21.64 21.68 -2.93
N VAL A 425 22.62 21.13 -2.20
CA VAL A 425 22.74 21.28 -0.74
C VAL A 425 23.86 22.26 -0.46
N LYS A 426 23.56 23.37 0.23
CA LYS A 426 24.57 24.35 0.62
C LYS A 426 25.39 23.83 1.79
N LEU A 427 26.70 24.09 1.75
CA LEU A 427 27.65 23.74 2.82
C LEU A 427 27.42 24.49 4.15
N GLU A 428 26.46 25.41 4.18
CA GLU A 428 26.00 26.15 5.37
C GLU A 428 24.86 25.41 6.10
N ASP A 429 24.24 24.40 5.47
CA ASP A 429 23.11 23.60 5.98
C ASP A 429 23.50 22.13 6.32
N ILE A 430 24.79 21.84 6.58
CA ILE A 430 25.36 20.48 6.81
C ILE A 430 25.94 20.31 8.22
#